data_AF-A0A933AYR8-F1
#
_entry.id   AF-A0A933AYR8-F1
#
_cell.length_a   1.000
_cell.length_b   1.000
_cell.length_c   1.000
_cell.angle_alpha   90.00
_cell.angle_beta   90.00
_cell.angle_gamma   90.00
#
_symmetry.space_group_name_H-M   'P 1'
#
loop_
_entity.id
_entity.type
_entity.pdbx_description
1 polymer ?
#
loop_
_entity_poly.entity_id
_entity_poly.type
_entity_poly.pdbx_seq_one_letter_code
_entity_poly.pdbx_strand_id
1 'polypeptide(L)'
;MKVIADVKCYHCGFISGQLVGDDADPVKADVFRPAAGYSRPMPRAGEALRCGRCGGPVYLEDVRPYRERPVEPITTRRRRPWTRRQLAKAS
;
A
#
# COMPACT_ATOMS: atom_id res chain seq x y z
N MET A 1 5.95 -1.44 -16.09
CA MET A 1 6.82 -1.37 -14.90
C MET A 1 5.99 -0.76 -13.79
N LYS A 2 5.94 -1.38 -12.60
CA LYS A 2 5.16 -0.79 -11.51
C LYS A 2 5.82 0.48 -10.99
N VAL A 3 5.04 1.53 -10.88
CA VAL A 3 5.41 2.82 -10.31
C VAL A 3 4.50 3.15 -9.15
N ILE A 4 4.99 4.00 -8.26
CA ILE A 4 4.18 4.66 -7.24
C ILE A 4 4.30 6.17 -7.41
N ALA A 5 3.16 6.86 -7.35
CA ALA A 5 3.09 8.31 -7.46
C ALA A 5 2.27 8.89 -6.32
N ASP A 6 2.66 10.07 -5.83
CA ASP A 6 1.93 10.78 -4.79
C ASP A 6 0.80 11.62 -5.43
N VAL A 7 -0.39 11.58 -4.82
CA VAL A 7 -1.58 12.28 -5.31
C VAL A 7 -1.71 13.62 -4.60
N LYS A 8 -1.18 14.69 -5.20
CA LYS A 8 -1.08 16.01 -4.58
C LYS A 8 -2.12 16.98 -5.10
N CYS A 9 -2.70 17.75 -4.19
CA CYS A 9 -3.54 18.89 -4.54
C CYS A 9 -2.72 20.17 -4.55
N TYR A 10 -2.57 20.84 -5.71
CA TYR A 10 -1.91 22.14 -5.76
C TYR A 10 -2.74 23.29 -5.18
N HIS A 11 -4.02 23.06 -4.90
CA HIS A 11 -4.87 24.09 -4.30
C HIS A 11 -4.64 24.25 -2.79
N CYS A 12 -4.45 23.15 -2.05
CA CYS A 12 -4.23 23.20 -0.60
C CYS A 12 -2.94 22.51 -0.11
N GLY A 13 -2.13 21.98 -1.03
CA GLY A 13 -0.88 21.26 -0.73
C GLY A 13 -1.06 19.85 -0.16
N PHE A 14 -2.30 19.39 0.08
CA PHE A 14 -2.56 18.10 0.70
C PHE A 14 -2.25 16.93 -0.24
N ILE A 15 -1.52 15.94 0.27
CA ILE A 15 -1.30 14.65 -0.39
C ILE A 15 -2.45 13.73 0.02
N SER A 16 -3.32 13.42 -0.94
CA SER A 16 -4.53 12.61 -0.70
C SER A 16 -4.23 11.12 -0.60
N GLY A 17 -3.07 10.67 -1.09
CA GLY A 17 -2.70 9.27 -1.12
C GLY A 17 -1.64 8.98 -2.17
N GLN A 18 -1.56 7.71 -2.57
CA GLN A 18 -0.61 7.19 -3.54
C GLN A 18 -1.34 6.35 -4.57
N LEU A 19 -0.84 6.36 -5.81
CA LEU A 19 -1.30 5.46 -6.87
C LEU A 19 -0.19 4.47 -7.17
N VAL A 20 -0.51 3.17 -7.14
CA VAL A 20 0.45 2.09 -7.47
C VAL A 20 -0.04 1.33 -8.69
N GLY A 21 0.54 1.59 -9.85
CA GLY A 21 0.09 0.99 -11.11
C GLY A 21 1.24 0.75 -12.08
N ASP A 22 0.93 0.13 -13.22
CA ASP A 22 1.87 0.08 -14.34
C ASP A 22 1.90 1.43 -15.06
N ASP A 23 3.10 1.87 -15.42
CA ASP A 23 3.39 3.11 -16.13
C ASP A 23 2.77 3.19 -17.54
N ALA A 24 2.51 2.03 -18.16
CA ALA A 24 1.90 1.92 -19.48
C ALA A 24 0.36 1.92 -19.45
N ASP A 25 -0.27 1.73 -18.29
CA ASP A 25 -1.72 1.61 -18.17
C ASP A 25 -2.37 2.95 -17.80
N PRO A 26 -3.61 3.21 -18.27
CA PRO A 26 -4.41 4.32 -17.79
C PRO A 26 -4.57 4.23 -16.27
N VAL A 27 -4.43 5.37 -15.58
CA VAL A 27 -4.60 5.46 -14.13
C VAL A 27 -6.03 5.08 -13.75
N LYS A 28 -6.19 3.90 -13.15
CA LYS A 28 -7.48 3.41 -12.65
C LYS A 28 -7.69 3.79 -11.19
N ALA A 29 -8.95 3.90 -10.77
CA ALA A 29 -9.30 4.25 -9.38
C ALA A 29 -8.98 3.13 -8.37
N ASP A 30 -8.93 1.88 -8.82
CA ASP A 30 -8.67 0.68 -8.01
C ASP A 30 -7.23 0.59 -7.45
N VAL A 31 -6.29 1.31 -8.06
CA VAL A 31 -4.89 1.37 -7.62
C VAL A 31 -4.60 2.50 -6.62
N PHE A 32 -5.62 3.26 -6.21
CA PHE A 32 -5.47 4.37 -5.27
C PHE A 32 -5.42 3.87 -3.81
N ARG A 33 -4.35 4.24 -3.12
CA ARG A 33 -4.12 4.00 -1.69
C ARG A 33 -4.24 5.33 -0.94
N PRO A 34 -5.29 5.54 -0.13
CA PRO A 34 -5.53 6.82 0.52
C PRO A 34 -4.48 7.09 1.61
N ALA A 35 -4.09 8.36 1.76
CA ALA A 35 -3.25 8.79 2.87
C ALA A 35 -4.05 8.81 4.17
N ALA A 36 -3.34 8.78 5.31
CA ALA A 36 -3.95 9.02 6.60
C ALA A 36 -4.63 10.41 6.61
N GLY A 37 -5.90 10.45 7.00
CA GLY A 37 -6.71 11.68 7.00
C GLY A 37 -7.44 11.97 5.69
N TYR A 38 -7.40 11.07 4.69
CA TYR A 38 -8.32 11.15 3.56
C TYR A 38 -9.77 10.91 4.03
N SER A 39 -10.63 11.91 3.90
CA SER A 39 -12.00 11.89 4.43
C SER A 39 -13.10 11.80 3.38
N ARG A 40 -12.75 11.62 2.10
CA ARG A 40 -13.72 11.53 1.02
C ARG A 40 -14.06 10.07 0.67
N PRO A 41 -15.19 9.82 -0.01
CA PRO A 41 -15.45 8.53 -0.61
C PRO A 41 -14.33 8.12 -1.58
N MET A 42 -14.14 6.81 -1.71
CA MET A 42 -13.30 6.27 -2.79
C MET A 42 -13.95 6.58 -4.14
N PRO A 43 -13.19 7.08 -5.13
CA PRO A 43 -13.72 7.29 -6.47
C PRO A 43 -14.12 5.96 -7.09
N ARG A 44 -15.23 5.95 -7.83
CA ARG A 44 -15.63 4.79 -8.64
C ARG A 44 -14.83 4.75 -9.95
N ALA A 45 -14.85 3.61 -10.63
CA ALA A 45 -14.25 3.50 -11.96
C ALA A 45 -14.86 4.55 -12.92
N GLY A 46 -14.01 5.34 -13.57
CA GLY A 46 -14.42 6.44 -14.46
C GLY A 46 -14.67 7.78 -13.77
N GLU A 47 -14.68 7.85 -12.43
CA GLU A 47 -14.76 9.11 -11.71
C GLU A 47 -13.38 9.76 -11.55
N ALA A 48 -13.34 11.08 -11.63
CA ALA A 48 -12.13 11.84 -11.37
C ALA A 48 -11.80 11.83 -9.86
N LEU A 49 -10.56 11.46 -9.53
CA LEU A 49 -10.04 11.57 -8.17
C LEU A 49 -9.98 13.05 -7.74
N ARG A 50 -10.36 13.32 -6.49
CA ARG A 50 -10.40 14.68 -5.91
C ARG A 50 -9.68 14.73 -4.58
N CYS A 51 -9.24 15.92 -4.20
CA CYS A 51 -8.54 16.12 -2.94
C CYS A 51 -9.43 15.71 -1.76
N GLY A 52 -8.92 14.85 -0.89
CA GLY A 52 -9.63 14.39 0.31
C GLY A 52 -9.97 15.51 1.28
N ARG A 53 -9.24 16.63 1.23
CA ARG A 53 -9.39 17.77 2.15
C ARG A 53 -10.26 18.89 1.58
N CYS A 54 -9.88 19.48 0.44
CA CYS A 54 -10.58 20.64 -0.13
C CYS A 54 -11.51 20.30 -1.31
N GLY A 55 -11.45 19.08 -1.86
CA GLY A 55 -12.20 18.69 -3.06
C GLY A 55 -11.65 19.21 -4.40
N GLY A 56 -10.54 19.94 -4.37
CA GLY A 56 -9.88 20.44 -5.58
C GLY A 56 -9.32 19.34 -6.49
N PRO A 57 -8.84 19.72 -7.69
CA PRO A 57 -8.13 18.81 -8.57
C PRO A 57 -6.84 18.30 -7.92
N VAL A 58 -6.45 17.09 -8.31
CA VAL A 58 -5.22 16.44 -7.86
C VAL A 58 -4.39 16.01 -9.05
N TYR A 59 -3.09 15.94 -8.84
CA TYR A 59 -2.08 15.65 -9.85
C TYR A 59 -1.12 14.60 -9.29
N LEU A 60 -0.47 13.86 -10.18
CA LEU A 60 0.55 12.89 -9.82
C LEU A 60 1.90 13.60 -9.75
N GLU A 61 2.56 13.48 -8.60
CA GLU A 61 3.94 13.93 -8.37
C GLU A 61 4.80 12.77 -7.85
N ASP A 62 6.11 13.01 -7.84
CA ASP A 62 7.11 12.12 -7.23
C ASP A 62 7.01 10.66 -7.69
N VAL A 63 6.79 10.47 -9.01
CA VAL A 63 6.71 9.15 -9.64
C VAL A 63 8.02 8.42 -9.44
N ARG A 64 7.96 7.27 -8.78
CA ARG A 64 9.13 6.45 -8.44
C ARG A 64 8.89 4.97 -8.73
N PRO A 65 9.95 4.21 -9.06
CA PRO A 65 9.86 2.76 -9.25
C PRO A 65 9.29 2.06 -8.02
N TYR A 66 8.26 1.23 -8.19
CA TYR A 66 7.76 0.34 -7.16
C TYR A 66 8.50 -1.00 -7.24
N ARG A 67 9.25 -1.34 -6.19
CA ARG A 67 9.87 -2.66 -6.02
C ARG A 67 9.08 -3.43 -4.97
N GLU A 68 8.49 -4.55 -5.37
CA GLU A 68 7.82 -5.44 -4.44
C GLU A 68 8.86 -6.04 -3.50
N ARG A 69 8.74 -5.78 -2.20
CA ARG A 69 9.62 -6.41 -1.22
C ARG A 69 9.17 -7.85 -1.04
N PRO A 70 10.05 -8.85 -1.22
CA PRO A 70 9.70 -10.23 -0.91
C PRO A 70 9.29 -10.31 0.57
N VAL A 71 8.07 -10.77 0.83
CA VAL A 71 7.64 -11.09 2.19
C VAL A 71 8.20 -12.48 2.50
N GLU A 72 9.20 -12.55 3.37
CA GLU A 72 9.66 -13.85 3.85
C GLU A 72 8.54 -14.50 4.69
N PRO A 73 8.15 -15.74 4.38
CA PRO A 73 7.14 -16.42 5.18
C PRO A 73 7.67 -16.58 6.60
N ILE A 74 6.89 -16.14 7.59
CA ILE A 74 7.18 -16.38 9.01
C ILE A 74 7.02 -17.89 9.24
N THR A 75 8.10 -18.65 9.13
CA THR A 75 8.08 -20.07 9.45
C THR A 75 8.03 -20.21 10.97
N THR A 76 6.89 -20.64 11.52
CA THR A 76 6.86 -21.05 12.93
C THR A 76 7.68 -22.32 13.06
N ARG A 77 8.90 -22.20 13.59
CA ARG A 77 9.74 -23.36 13.93
C ARG A 77 9.07 -24.06 15.12
N ARG A 78 8.07 -24.92 14.85
CA ARG A 78 7.44 -25.76 15.89
C ARG A 78 8.57 -26.53 16.57
N ARG A 79 8.81 -26.22 17.85
CA ARG A 79 9.72 -27.02 18.68
C ARG A 79 9.21 -28.45 18.64
N ARG A 80 10.02 -29.37 18.14
CA ARG A 80 9.71 -30.80 18.18
C ARG A 80 9.42 -31.16 19.65
N PRO A 81 8.31 -31.85 19.94
CA PRO A 81 8.05 -32.32 21.29
C PRO A 81 9.20 -33.22 21.72
N TRP A 82 9.70 -33.01 22.94
CA TRP A 82 10.74 -33.86 23.52
C TRP A 82 10.22 -35.30 23.57
N THR A 83 11.01 -36.23 23.06
CA THR A 83 10.65 -37.65 23.14
C THR A 83 10.75 -38.10 24.60
N ARG A 84 9.90 -39.05 25.05
CA ARG A 84 9.89 -39.58 26.44
C ARG A 84 11.28 -39.99 26.94
N ARG A 85 12.17 -40.44 26.05
CA ARG A 85 13.56 -40.82 26.38
C ARG A 85 14.40 -39.66 26.92
N GLN A 86 14.09 -38.42 26.55
CA GLN A 86 14.87 -37.26 26.97
C GLN A 86 14.41 -36.69 28.32
N LEU A 87 13.14 -36.94 28.72
CA LEU A 87 12.65 -36.60 30.06
C LEU A 87 13.26 -37.51 31.14
N ALA A 88 13.58 -38.76 30.79
CA ALA A 88 14.11 -39.75 31.74
C ALA A 88 15.59 -39.58 32.12
N LYS A 89 16.33 -38.65 31.48
CA LYS A 89 17.75 -38.36 31.78
C LYS A 89 17.96 -37.06 32.57
N ALA A 90 16.89 -36.35 32.91
CA ALA A 90 16.92 -35.10 33.66
C ALA A 90 16.56 -35.27 35.15
N SER A 91 16.50 -36.52 35.63
CA SER A 91 16.29 -36.89 37.04
C SER A 91 17.50 -37.63 37.59
#